data_AF-A0A5E7FY29-F1
#
_entry.id   AF-A0A5E7FY29-F1
#
_cell.length_a   1.000
_cell.length_b   1.000
_cell.length_c   1.000
_cell.angle_alpha   90.00
_cell.angle_beta   90.00
_cell.angle_gamma   90.00
#
_symmetry.space_group_name_H-M   'P 1'
#
loop_
_entity.id
_entity.type
_entity.pdbx_description
1 polymer ?
#
loop_
_entity_poly.entity_id
_entity_poly.type
_entity_poly.pdbx_seq_one_letter_code
_entity_poly.pdbx_strand_id
1 'polypeptide(L)' 'MQQALQALRRYNEAQGAKPAEEVECLRLEAEALMTAVSEYVSRLLGGPARTLH' A
#
# COMPACT_ATOMS: atom_id res chain seq x y z
N MET A 1 -0.54 7.28 3.94
CA MET A 1 -1.73 7.06 3.09
C MET A 1 -1.61 7.66 1.69
N GLN A 2 -1.35 8.96 1.53
CA GLN A 2 -1.23 9.58 0.20
C GLN A 2 -0.18 8.93 -0.72
N GLN A 3 0.95 8.48 -0.16
CA GLN A 3 1.99 7.76 -0.91
C GLN A 3 1.49 6.46 -1.53
N ALA A 4 0.68 5.66 -0.80
CA ALA A 4 0.10 4.43 -1.32
C ALA A 4 -0.86 4.69 -2.49
N LEU A 5 -1.67 5.76 -2.39
CA LEU A 5 -2.58 6.18 -3.46
C LEU A 5 -1.81 6.68 -4.70
N GLN A 6 -0.70 7.41 -4.50
CA GLN A 6 0.16 7.84 -5.59
C GLN A 6 0.88 6.67 -6.27
N ALA A 7 1.34 5.68 -5.51
CA ALA A 7 1.97 4.47 -6.05
C ALA A 7 0.98 3.64 -6.88
N LEU A 8 -0.26 3.48 -6.39
CA LEU A 8 -1.34 2.85 -7.17
C LEU A 8 -1.67 3.59 -8.46
N ARG A 9 -1.71 4.93 -8.41
CA ARG A 9 -1.92 5.73 -9.63
C ARG A 9 -0.80 5.49 -10.62
N ARG A 10 0.47 5.56 -10.19
CA ARG A 10 1.65 5.30 -11.04
C ARG A 10 1.63 3.90 -11.64
N TYR A 11 1.25 2.89 -10.85
CA TYR A 11 1.08 1.51 -11.35
C TYR A 11 -0.01 1.42 -12.43
N ASN A 12 -1.18 2.04 -12.22
CA ASN A 12 -2.26 2.04 -13.21
C ASN A 12 -1.89 2.82 -14.49
N GLU A 13 -1.18 3.94 -14.35
CA GLU A 13 -0.70 4.71 -15.51
C GLU A 13 0.40 3.95 -16.29
N ALA A 14 1.18 3.11 -15.60
CA ALA A 14 2.20 2.27 -16.23
C ALA A 14 1.59 1.06 -16.97
N GLN A 15 0.43 0.57 -16.55
CA GLN A 15 -0.25 -0.53 -17.23
C GLN A 15 -0.59 -0.16 -18.67
N GLY A 16 -0.01 -0.90 -19.62
CA GLY A 16 -0.20 -0.67 -21.06
C GLY A 16 0.67 0.43 -21.66
N ALA A 17 1.40 1.20 -20.85
CA ALA A 17 2.35 2.23 -21.32
C ALA A 17 3.82 1.82 -21.13
N LYS A 18 4.11 0.97 -20.15
CA LYS A 18 5.47 0.58 -19.76
C LYS A 18 5.73 -0.93 -19.94
N PRO A 19 7.01 -1.34 -20.02
CA PRO A 19 7.39 -2.74 -20.01
C PRO A 19 6.90 -3.47 -18.74
N ALA A 20 6.63 -4.77 -18.87
CA ALA A 20 6.10 -5.59 -17.79
C ALA A 20 6.98 -5.57 -16.53
N GLU A 21 8.30 -5.51 -16.69
CA GLU A 21 9.25 -5.44 -15.57
C GLU A 21 9.11 -4.14 -14.75
N GLU A 22 8.94 -3.00 -15.42
CA GLU A 22 8.69 -1.72 -14.74
C GLU A 22 7.31 -1.69 -14.07
N VAL A 23 6.30 -2.27 -14.71
CA VAL A 23 4.95 -2.40 -14.16
C VAL A 23 4.98 -3.26 -12.89
N GLU A 24 5.75 -4.35 -12.89
CA GLU A 24 5.88 -5.23 -11.73
C GLU A 24 6.62 -4.56 -10.57
N CYS A 25 7.69 -3.80 -10.84
CA CYS A 25 8.35 -2.98 -9.82
C CYS A 25 7.38 -1.99 -9.17
N LEU A 26 6.54 -1.31 -9.97
CA LEU A 26 5.52 -0.39 -9.47
C LEU A 26 4.40 -1.11 -8.70
N ARG A 27 4.06 -2.34 -9.09
CA ARG A 27 3.11 -3.20 -8.37
C ARG A 27 3.61 -3.50 -6.97
N LEU A 28 4.87 -3.93 -6.85
CA LEU A 28 5.50 -4.25 -5.56
C LEU A 28 5.62 -3.02 -4.65
N GLU A 29 5.96 -1.85 -5.20
CA GLU A 29 5.98 -0.58 -4.44
C GLU A 29 4.59 -0.25 -3.88
N ALA A 30 3.56 -0.33 -4.73
CA ALA A 30 2.18 -0.05 -4.33
C ALA A 30 1.67 -1.05 -3.27
N GLU A 31 1.98 -2.33 -3.44
CA GLU A 31 1.62 -3.40 -2.50
C GLU A 31 2.27 -3.20 -1.12
N ALA A 32 3.59 -2.92 -1.09
CA ALA A 32 4.29 -2.64 0.16
C ALA A 32 3.71 -1.42 0.91
N LEU A 33 3.39 -0.35 0.18
CA LEU A 33 2.80 0.86 0.76
C LEU A 33 1.36 0.64 1.24
N MET A 34 0.57 -0.17 0.54
CA MET A 34 -0.77 -0.55 0.99
C MET A 34 -0.72 -1.42 2.25
N THR A 35 0.20 -2.37 2.34
CA THR A 35 0.41 -3.17 3.56
C THR A 35 0.78 -2.29 4.74
N ALA A 36 1.73 -1.37 4.58
CA ALA A 36 2.10 -0.44 5.65
C ALA A 36 0.92 0.46 6.09
N VAL A 37 0.08 0.90 5.15
CA VAL A 37 -1.15 1.65 5.49
C VAL A 37 -2.15 0.77 6.22
N SER A 38 -2.35 -0.48 5.79
CA SER A 38 -3.25 -1.44 6.44
C SER A 38 -2.82 -1.73 7.88
N GLU A 39 -1.52 -1.97 8.11
CA GLU A 39 -0.95 -2.16 9.44
C GLU A 39 -1.14 -0.92 10.32
N TYR A 40 -0.89 0.27 9.76
CA TYR A 40 -1.10 1.53 10.48
C TYR A 40 -2.56 1.71 10.88
N VAL A 41 -3.50 1.50 9.96
CA VAL A 41 -4.95 1.57 10.24
C VAL A 41 -5.35 0.52 11.26
N SER A 42 -4.87 -0.71 11.13
CA SER A 42 -5.14 -1.78 12.08
C SER A 42 -4.65 -1.44 13.49
N ARG A 43 -3.46 -0.86 13.62
CA ARG A 43 -2.94 -0.37 14.91
C ARG A 43 -3.74 0.80 15.48
N LEU A 44 -4.19 1.72 14.64
CA LEU A 44 -5.02 2.86 15.07
C LEU A 44 -6.42 2.41 15.51
N LEU A 45 -7.05 1.52 14.75
CA LEU A 45 -8.41 1.01 15.04
C LEU A 45 -8.39 -0.06 16.15
N GLY A 46 -7.25 -0.72 16.33
CA GLY A 46 -6.99 -1.72 17.38
C GLY A 46 -6.26 -1.15 18.60
N GLY A 47 -6.43 0.14 18.92
CA GLY A 47 -5.87 0.76 20.14
C GLY A 47 -6.05 -0.14 21.36
N PRO A 48 -5.08 -0.13 22.31
CA PRO A 48 -4.69 -1.29 23.11
C PRO A 48 -5.93 -2.05 23.56
N ALA A 49 -6.03 -3.33 23.17
CA ALA A 49 -6.90 -4.27 23.83
C ALA A 49 -6.59 -4.15 25.31
N ARG A 50 -7.38 -3.33 26.01
CA ARG A 50 -7.27 -3.09 27.43
C ARG A 50 -7.33 -4.48 28.01
N THR A 51 -6.21 -4.88 28.62
CA THR A 51 -6.10 -6.06 29.46
C THR A 51 -7.43 -6.28 30.18
N LEU A 52 -8.22 -7.23 29.70
CA LEU A 52 -9.32 -7.77 30.48
C LEU A 52 -8.62 -8.70 31.47
N HIS A 53 -8.40 -8.14 32.66
CA HIS A 53 -8.08 -8.86 33.88
C HIS A 53 -9.12 -9.94 34.17
#